data_AF-A0A315BMW4-F1
#
_entry.id   AF-A0A315BMW4-F1
#
_cell.length_a   1.000
_cell.length_b   1.000
_cell.length_c   1.000
_cell.angle_alpha   90.00
_cell.angle_beta   90.00
_cell.angle_gamma   90.00
#
_symmetry.space_group_name_H-M   'P 1'
#
loop_
_entity.id
_entity.type
_entity.pdbx_description
1 polymer ?
#
loop_
_entity_poly.entity_id
_entity_poly.type
_entity_poly.pdbx_seq_one_letter_code
_entity_poly.pdbx_strand_id
1 'polypeptide(L)' 'MTQAQWILDALKRGPITQMDALHGCGCFRLASRINDLRKAGHPIETKNKNLPNGKTVAEYHLKERTAAC' A
#
# COMPACT_ATOMS: atom_id res chain seq x y z
N MET A 1 12.93 -8.09 8.84
CA MET A 1 11.79 -7.22 8.45
C MET A 1 10.99 -7.96 7.39
N THR A 2 9.69 -8.18 7.59
CA THR A 2 8.87 -8.88 6.58
C THR A 2 8.37 -7.89 5.50
N GLN A 3 8.02 -8.40 4.31
CA GLN A 3 7.43 -7.56 3.25
C GLN A 3 6.20 -6.80 3.75
N ALA A 4 5.35 -7.42 4.57
CA ALA A 4 4.15 -6.78 5.13
C ALA A 4 4.49 -5.62 6.08
N GLN A 5 5.52 -5.76 6.92
CA GLN A 5 5.96 -4.68 7.80
C GLN A 5 6.50 -3.50 7.00
N TRP A 6 7.32 -3.76 5.98
CA TRP A 6 7.85 -2.70 5.12
C TRP A 6 6.73 -1.95 4.40
N ILE A 7 5.74 -2.69 3.87
CA ILE A 7 4.55 -2.13 3.20
C ILE A 7 3.76 -1.24 4.15
N LEU A 8 3.50 -1.70 5.37
CA LEU A 8 2.76 -0.93 6.38
C LEU A 8 3.51 0.35 6.75
N ASP A 9 4.83 0.27 6.92
CA ASP A 9 5.68 1.40 7.26
C ASP A 9 5.77 2.42 6.11
N ALA A 10 5.84 1.95 4.86
CA ALA A 10 5.77 2.81 3.68
C ALA A 10 4.40 3.49 3.55
N LEU A 11 3.31 2.74 3.79
CA LEU A 11 1.93 3.25 3.80
C LEU A 11 1.68 4.34 4.85
N LYS A 12 2.39 4.29 5.99
CA LYS A 12 2.34 5.34 7.02
C LYS A 12 3.03 6.63 6.59
N ARG A 13 4.05 6.54 5.73
CA ARG A 13 4.74 7.72 5.17
C ARG A 13 3.96 8.34 4.01
N GLY A 14 3.22 7.53 3.27
CA GLY A 14 2.45 8.00 2.12
C GLY A 14 1.88 6.85 1.29
N PRO A 15 1.14 7.18 0.23
CA PRO A 15 0.58 6.17 -0.64
C PRO A 15 1.66 5.45 -1.43
N ILE A 16 1.46 4.15 -1.65
CA ILE A 16 2.39 3.31 -2.40
C ILE A 16 1.70 2.63 -3.57
N THR A 17 2.43 2.46 -4.66
CA THR A 17 1.99 1.66 -5.80
C THR A 17 2.67 0.28 -5.79
N GLN A 18 2.20 -0.58 -6.69
CA GLN A 18 2.82 -1.89 -6.89
C GLN A 18 4.30 -1.79 -7.31
N MET A 19 4.67 -0.73 -8.03
CA MET A 19 6.06 -0.47 -8.42
C MET A 19 6.92 -0.03 -7.24
N ASP A 20 6.39 0.79 -6.33
CA ASP A 20 7.12 1.21 -5.12
C ASP A 20 7.44 0.01 -4.21
N ALA A 21 6.47 -0.90 -4.05
CA ALA A 21 6.68 -2.13 -3.28
C ALA A 21 7.69 -3.07 -3.95
N LEU A 22 7.71 -3.11 -5.29
CA LEU A 22 8.68 -3.89 -6.05
C LEU A 22 10.09 -3.32 -5.87
N HIS A 23 10.28 -2.01 -6.01
CA HIS A 23 11.59 -1.37 -5.88
C HIS A 23 12.10 -1.35 -4.44
N GLY A 24 11.20 -1.19 -3.46
CA GLY A 24 11.58 -1.09 -2.05
C GLY A 24 11.83 -2.43 -1.37
N CYS A 25 10.99 -3.44 -1.61
CA CYS A 25 11.07 -4.74 -0.91
C CYS A 25 10.97 -5.98 -1.83
N GLY A 26 11.00 -5.80 -3.15
CA GLY A 26 10.92 -6.89 -4.11
C GLY A 26 9.57 -7.61 -4.12
N CYS A 27 8.49 -6.98 -3.66
CA CYS A 27 7.19 -7.65 -3.52
C CYS A 27 6.34 -7.53 -4.79
N PHE A 28 6.30 -8.60 -5.59
CA PHE A 28 5.42 -8.70 -6.76
C PHE A 28 3.93 -8.83 -6.39
N ARG A 29 3.61 -9.37 -5.20
CA ARG A 29 2.24 -9.63 -4.74
C ARG A 29 1.77 -8.62 -3.68
N LEU A 30 1.94 -7.33 -3.95
CA LEU A 30 1.50 -6.25 -3.04
C LEU A 30 0.03 -6.42 -2.62
N ALA A 31 -0.88 -6.69 -3.56
CA ALA A 31 -2.31 -6.84 -3.27
C ALA A 31 -2.61 -7.92 -2.20
N SER A 32 -1.84 -9.02 -2.19
CA SER A 32 -1.99 -10.07 -1.16
C SER A 32 -1.61 -9.55 0.21
N ARG A 33 -0.50 -8.81 0.31
CA ARG A 33 -0.04 -8.21 1.58
C ARG A 33 -0.97 -7.12 2.08
N ILE A 34 -1.53 -6.31 1.18
CA ILE A 34 -2.57 -5.33 1.53
C ILE A 34 -3.80 -6.04 2.09
N ASN A 35 -4.22 -7.15 1.49
CA ASN A 35 -5.34 -7.93 2.00
C ASN A 35 -5.06 -8.51 3.40
N ASP A 36 -3.84 -9.00 3.65
CA ASP A 36 -3.41 -9.45 4.98
C ASP A 36 -3.49 -8.30 6.00
N LEU A 37 -3.00 -7.11 5.64
CA LEU A 37 -3.05 -5.91 6.49
C LEU A 37 -4.48 -5.43 6.76
N ARG A 38 -5.36 -5.49 5.76
CA ARG A 38 -6.79 -5.19 5.92
C ARG A 38 -7.46 -6.15 6.92
N LYS A 39 -7.15 -7.45 6.80
CA LYS A 39 -7.62 -8.48 7.75
C LYS A 39 -7.06 -8.26 9.15
N ALA A 40 -5.84 -7.75 9.28
CA ALA A 40 -5.24 -7.35 10.54
C ALA A 40 -5.87 -6.07 11.15
N GLY A 41 -6.82 -5.43 10.46
CA GLY A 41 -7.54 -4.25 10.96
C GLY A 41 -6.97 -2.91 10.50
N HIS A 42 -6.01 -2.90 9.58
CA HIS A 42 -5.51 -1.65 8.99
C HIS A 42 -6.45 -1.16 7.88
N PRO A 43 -7.07 0.02 8.03
CA PRO A 43 -7.96 0.55 6.99
C PRO A 43 -7.13 1.08 5.83
N ILE A 44 -6.98 0.27 4.77
CA ILE A 44 -6.24 0.62 3.57
C ILE A 44 -7.20 0.76 2.40
N GLU A 45 -7.23 1.92 1.78
CA GLU A 45 -7.97 2.18 0.56
C GLU A 45 -7.14 1.93 -0.69
N THR A 46 -7.81 1.57 -1.77
CA THR A 46 -7.19 1.47 -3.10
C THR A 46 -7.82 2.53 -3.98
N LYS A 47 -6.98 3.36 -4.60
CA LYS A 47 -7.35 4.36 -5.60
C LYS A 47 -6.72 3.99 -6.92
N ASN A 48 -7.43 4.31 -8.00
CA ASN A 48 -6.93 4.17 -9.35
C ASN A 48 -6.16 5.43 -9.72
N LYS A 49 -4.90 5.28 -10.10
CA LYS A 49 -4.04 6.36 -10.56
C LYS A 49 -3.80 6.22 -12.05
N ASN A 50 -4.27 7.19 -12.81
CA ASN A 50 -4.01 7.28 -14.23
C ASN A 50 -2.60 7.82 -14.44
N LEU A 51 -1.77 7.01 -15.10
CA LEU A 51 -0.44 7.40 -15.52
C LEU A 51 -0.50 8.14 -16.86
N PRO A 52 0.49 9.01 -17.14
CA PRO A 52 0.56 9.77 -18.40
C PRO A 52 0.72 8.89 -19.64
N ASN A 53 1.09 7.62 -19.47
CA ASN A 53 1.17 6.62 -20.54
C ASN A 53 -0.19 5.96 -20.86
N GLY A 54 -1.30 6.47 -20.30
CA GLY A 54 -2.65 5.94 -20.51
C GLY A 54 -2.97 4.68 -19.68
N LYS A 55 -2.02 4.18 -18.88
CA LYS A 55 -2.26 3.02 -18.01
C LYS A 55 -2.86 3.47 -16.68
N THR A 56 -3.70 2.63 -16.10
CA THR A 56 -4.23 2.84 -14.75
C THR A 56 -3.54 1.88 -13.79
N VAL A 57 -2.95 2.40 -12.72
CA VAL A 57 -2.32 1.59 -11.66
C VAL A 57 -3.07 1.74 -10.35
N ALA A 58 -3.01 0.71 -9.51
CA ALA A 58 -3.53 0.76 -8.16
C ALA A 58 -2.55 1.48 -7.23
N GLU A 59 -3.04 2.50 -6.55
CA GLU A 59 -2.35 3.25 -5.51
C GLU A 59 -3.05 3.01 -4.17
N TYR A 60 -2.30 2.58 -3.16
CA TYR A 60 -2.84 2.22 -1.86
C TYR A 60 -2.62 3.33 -0.86
N HIS A 61 -3.66 3.68 -0.11
CA HIS A 61 -3.66 4.77 0.87
C HIS A 61 -4.01 4.19 2.24
N LEU A 62 -3.18 4.44 3.24
CA LEU A 62 -3.56 4.16 4.61
C LEU A 62 -4.55 5.25 5.04
N LYS A 63 -5.80 4.88 5.30
CA LYS A 63 -6.67 5.78 6.06
C LYS A 63 -6.10 5.82 7.46
N GLU A 64 -5.66 6.98 7.93
CA GLU A 64 -5.39 7.11 9.34
C GLU A 64 -6.68 6.76 10.07
N ARG A 65 -6.67 5.65 10.79
CA ARG A 65 -7.48 5.58 11.99
C ARG A 65 -6.84 6.64 12.86
N THR A 66 -7.48 7.81 12.93
CA THR A 66 -7.26 8.79 13.98
C THR A 66 -7.31 8.02 15.30
N ALA A 67 -6.15 7.57 15.77
CA ALA A 67 -5.92 7.34 17.17
C ALA A 67 -5.72 8.75 17.74
N ALA A 68 -6.84 9.44 17.91
CA ALA A 68 -6.88 10.62 18.75
C ALA A 68 -6.65 10.14 20.18
N CYS A 69 -5.59 10.68 20.77
CA CYS A 69 -5.29 10.82 22.20
C CYS A 69 -5.03 9.53 23.00
#